data_AF-A0A6G3RU51-F1
#
_entry.id   AF-A0A6G3RU51-F1
#
_cell.length_a   1.000
_cell.length_b   1.000
_cell.length_c   1.000
_cell.angle_alpha   90.00
_cell.angle_beta   90.00
_cell.angle_gamma   90.00
#
_symmetry.space_group_name_H-M   'P 1'
#
loop_
_entity.id
_entity.type
_entity.pdbx_description
1 polymer ?
#
loop_
_entity_poly.entity_id
_entity_poly.type
_entity_poly.pdbx_seq_one_letter_code
_entity_poly.pdbx_strand_id
1 'polypeptide(L)' 'AVRVADDCPVDLVTGAPRPARLRHALVLARGRGGFNAATVVRAAL' A
#
# COMPACT_ATOMS: atom_id res chain seq x y z
N ALA A 1 -11.05 -13.18 9.44
CA ALA A 1 -10.77 -11.80 9.90
C ALA A 1 -9.55 -11.28 9.14
N VAL A 2 -9.56 -10.02 8.72
CA VAL A 2 -8.37 -9.40 8.10
C VAL A 2 -7.31 -9.22 9.19
N ARG A 3 -6.08 -9.67 8.94
CA ARG A 3 -4.95 -9.59 9.88
C ARG A 3 -3.67 -9.27 9.12
N VAL A 4 -2.81 -8.45 9.72
CA VAL A 4 -1.45 -8.22 9.21
C VAL A 4 -0.58 -9.44 9.43
N ALA A 5 0.45 -9.61 8.60
CA ALA A 5 1.49 -10.60 8.87
C ALA A 5 2.31 -10.16 10.10
N ASP A 6 2.77 -11.13 10.90
CA ASP A 6 3.44 -10.86 12.19
C ASP A 6 4.74 -10.06 12.04
N ASP A 7 5.41 -10.22 10.90
CA ASP A 7 6.63 -9.52 10.51
C ASP A 7 6.39 -8.22 9.71
N CYS A 8 5.13 -7.87 9.45
CA CYS A 8 4.74 -6.71 8.65
C CYS A 8 3.71 -5.85 9.39
N PRO A 9 4.13 -5.12 10.45
CA PRO A 9 3.26 -4.24 11.21
C PRO A 9 2.92 -2.99 10.39
N VAL A 10 1.93 -3.11 9.51
CA VAL A 10 1.39 -2.01 8.71
C VAL A 10 0.07 -1.52 9.28
N ASP A 11 -0.17 -0.20 9.17
CA ASP A 11 -1.46 0.40 9.47
C ASP A 11 -2.48 0.06 8.38
N LEU A 12 -3.08 -1.13 8.53
CA LEU A 12 -3.97 -1.71 7.54
C LEU A 12 -5.38 -1.11 7.65
N VAL A 13 -5.77 -0.32 6.65
CA VAL A 13 -7.13 0.22 6.56
C VAL A 13 -8.11 -0.89 6.17
N THR A 14 -9.07 -1.16 7.04
CA THR A 14 -10.16 -2.13 6.84
C THR A 14 -11.50 -1.53 7.25
N GLY A 15 -12.62 -2.15 6.86
CA GLY A 15 -13.97 -1.72 7.23
C GLY A 15 -14.49 -0.57 6.38
N ALA A 16 -13.99 0.65 6.59
CA ALA A 16 -14.44 1.84 5.88
C ALA A 16 -13.26 2.65 5.31
N PRO A 17 -13.46 3.39 4.20
CA PRO A 17 -12.47 4.33 3.71
C PRO A 17 -12.05 5.33 4.78
N ARG A 18 -10.74 5.59 4.90
CA ARG A 18 -10.17 6.57 5.82
C ARG A 18 -9.59 7.75 5.03
N PRO A 19 -10.27 8.91 5.01
CA PRO A 19 -9.76 10.10 4.32
C PRO A 19 -8.40 10.53 4.89
N ALA A 20 -7.44 10.78 4.00
CA ALA A 20 -6.11 11.27 4.38
C ALA A 20 -5.57 12.22 3.31
N ARG A 21 -4.87 13.27 3.73
CA ARG A 21 -4.14 14.16 2.81
C ARG A 21 -2.77 13.57 2.54
N LEU A 22 -2.66 12.79 1.46
CA LEU A 22 -1.40 12.19 1.03
C LEU A 22 -0.70 13.08 0.01
N ARG A 23 0.62 13.25 0.17
CA ARG A 23 1.47 13.92 -0.83
C ARG A 23 2.18 12.92 -1.75
N HIS A 24 2.38 11.71 -1.25
CA HIS A 24 3.09 10.63 -1.91
C HIS A 24 2.37 9.32 -1.62
N ALA A 25 2.38 8.39 -2.57
CA ALA A 25 1.97 7.02 -2.36
C ALA A 25 2.88 6.06 -3.15
N LEU A 26 3.12 4.89 -2.58
CA LEU A 26 3.85 3.80 -3.19
C LEU A 26 2.86 2.72 -3.64
N VAL A 27 2.87 2.41 -4.93
CA VAL A 27 2.08 1.31 -5.52
C VAL A 27 3.03 0.15 -5.79
N LEU A 28 2.72 -1.03 -5.23
CA LEU A 28 3.52 -2.24 -5.37
C LEU A 28 2.80 -3.25 -6.27
N ALA A 29 3.56 -3.97 -7.08
CA ALA A 29 3.09 -5.10 -7.85
C ALA A 29 4.07 -6.28 -7.76
N ARG A 30 3.53 -7.50 -7.71
CA ARG A 30 4.30 -8.75 -7.72
C ARG A 30 3.81 -9.67 -8.83
N GLY A 31 4.76 -10.20 -9.59
CA GLY A 31 4.53 -11.15 -10.68
C GLY A 31 5.04 -12.55 -10.36
N ARG A 32 4.46 -13.55 -11.05
CA ARG A 32 4.94 -14.93 -11.02
C ARG A 32 6.40 -15.00 -11.47
N GLY A 33 7.22 -15.83 -10.82
CA GLY A 33 8.66 -15.92 -11.10
C GLY A 33 9.51 -14.92 -10.31
N GLY A 34 8.91 -14.21 -9.36
CA GLY A 34 9.64 -13.35 -8.42
C GLY A 34 9.78 -11.89 -8.85
N PHE A 35 9.14 -11.47 -9.94
CA PHE A 35 9.17 -10.08 -10.39
C PHE A 35 8.50 -9.14 -9.39
N ASN A 36 9.13 -7.98 -9.19
CA ASN A 36 8.63 -6.90 -8.35
C ASN A 36 8.68 -5.59 -9.13
N ALA A 37 7.63 -4.79 -8.99
CA ALA A 37 7.59 -3.44 -9.51
C ALA A 37 7.06 -2.48 -8.42
N ALA A 38 7.54 -1.25 -8.47
CA ALA A 38 7.19 -0.19 -7.55
C ALA A 38 7.04 1.12 -8.33
N THR A 39 5.93 1.82 -8.10
CA THR A 39 5.67 3.15 -8.68
C THR A 39 5.37 4.12 -7.56
N VAL A 40 6.07 5.25 -7.55
CA VAL A 40 5.77 6.37 -6.65
C VAL A 40 4.88 7.36 -7.40
N VAL A 41 3.71 7.64 -6.84
CA VAL A 41 2.85 8.73 -7.28
C VAL A 41 2.91 9.88 -6.30
N ARG A 42 2.74 11.09 -6.82
CA ARG A 42 2.68 12.32 -6.02
C ARG A 42 1.36 13.02 -6.32
N ALA A 43 0.86 13.76 -5.34
CA ALA A 43 -0.25 14.67 -5.60
C ALA A 43 0.15 15.65 -6.73
N ALA A 44 -0.73 15.85 -7.69
CA ALA A 44 -0.57 16.91 -8.68
C ALA A 44 -0.68 18.28 -7.99
N LEU A 45 -0.05 19.29 -8.59
CA LEU A 45 -0.10 20.67 -8.12
C LEU A 45 -1.51 21.25 -8.22
#